data_AF-A0A3S1MA28-F1
#
_entry.id   AF-A0A3S1MA28-F1
#
_cell.length_a   1.000
_cell.length_b   1.000
_cell.length_c   1.000
_cell.angle_alpha   90.00
_cell.angle_beta   90.00
_cell.angle_gamma   90.00
#
_symmetry.space_group_name_H-M   'P 1'
#
loop_
_entity.id
_entity.type
_entity.pdbx_description
1 polymer ?
#
loop_
_entity_poly.entity_id
_entity_poly.type
_entity_poly.pdbx_seq_one_letter_code
_entity_poly.pdbx_strand_id
1 'polypeptide(L)' 'AESSGKPPAEALTDHDFATAIGPIRFDEKGDLSQNPFRAFRFDGTRFVPLEAK' A
#
# COMPACT_ATOMS: atom_id res chain seq x y z
N ALA A 1 5.12 -14.98 -11.10
CA ALA A 1 5.77 -13.67 -11.33
C ALA A 1 6.97 -13.93 -12.21
N GLU A 2 7.04 -13.29 -13.38
CA GLU A 2 8.25 -13.33 -14.20
C GLU A 2 9.31 -12.43 -13.54
N SER A 3 10.56 -12.91 -13.49
CA SER A 3 11.66 -12.11 -12.95
C SER A 3 12.01 -11.03 -13.97
N SER A 4 12.05 -9.77 -13.52
CA SER A 4 12.44 -8.64 -14.38
C SER A 4 13.92 -8.64 -14.77
N GLY A 5 14.72 -9.56 -14.23
CA GLY A 5 16.18 -9.59 -14.40
C GLY A 5 16.92 -8.49 -13.64
N LYS A 6 16.19 -7.56 -13.00
CA LYS A 6 16.72 -6.51 -12.14
C LYS A 6 17.06 -7.06 -10.75
N PRO A 7 18.00 -6.44 -10.03
CA PRO A 7 18.19 -6.69 -8.60
C PRO A 7 16.85 -6.57 -7.85
N PRO A 8 16.57 -7.43 -6.85
CA PRO A 8 15.30 -7.39 -6.12
C PRO A 8 14.96 -6.02 -5.53
N ALA A 9 15.98 -5.28 -5.06
CA ALA A 9 15.78 -3.93 -4.55
C ALA A 9 15.18 -2.99 -5.63
N GLU A 10 15.80 -2.93 -6.81
CA GLU A 10 15.31 -2.12 -7.93
C GLU A 10 13.92 -2.57 -8.40
N ALA A 11 13.68 -3.89 -8.42
CA ALA A 11 12.38 -4.42 -8.77
C ALA A 11 11.28 -3.97 -7.79
N LEU A 12 11.57 -3.80 -6.50
CA LEU A 12 10.57 -3.44 -5.48
C LEU A 12 10.31 -1.93 -5.38
N THR A 13 11.27 -1.08 -5.78
CA THR A 13 11.19 0.39 -5.55
C THR A 13 10.78 1.19 -6.79
N ASP A 14 10.96 0.63 -7.98
CA ASP A 14 10.75 1.35 -9.24
C ASP A 14 9.27 1.53 -9.64
N HIS A 15 8.33 0.85 -8.98
CA HIS A 15 6.94 0.87 -9.42
C HIS A 15 5.92 0.71 -8.28
N ASP A 16 4.66 0.98 -8.61
CA ASP A 16 3.54 0.77 -7.72
C ASP A 16 2.94 -0.62 -7.93
N PHE A 17 2.62 -1.30 -6.83
CA PHE A 17 1.89 -2.55 -6.83
C PHE A 17 0.39 -2.27 -6.74
N ALA A 18 -0.39 -2.76 -7.71
CA ALA A 18 -1.84 -2.73 -7.62
C ALA A 18 -2.32 -3.75 -6.58
N THR A 19 -2.95 -3.28 -5.49
CA THR A 19 -3.47 -4.15 -4.43
C THR A 19 -4.94 -3.89 -4.15
N ALA A 20 -5.58 -4.78 -3.37
CA ALA A 20 -6.97 -4.63 -2.94
C ALA A 20 -7.21 -3.41 -2.03
N ILE A 21 -6.16 -2.84 -1.44
CA ILE A 21 -6.24 -1.65 -0.57
C ILE A 21 -5.77 -0.36 -1.28
N GLY A 22 -5.51 -0.43 -2.59
CA GLY A 22 -4.97 0.67 -3.39
C GLY A 22 -3.55 0.40 -3.89
N PRO A 23 -2.95 1.33 -4.65
CA PRO A 23 -1.55 1.23 -5.06
C PRO A 23 -0.64 1.28 -3.83
N ILE A 24 0.38 0.40 -3.78
CA ILE A 24 1.38 0.31 -2.71
C ILE A 24 2.78 0.53 -3.30
N ARG A 25 3.63 1.26 -2.58
CA ARG A 25 5.01 1.57 -2.98
C ARG A 25 5.96 1.40 -1.81
N PHE A 26 7.17 0.92 -2.10
CA PHE A 26 8.27 0.81 -1.15
C PHE A 26 9.37 1.82 -1.48
N ASP A 27 10.03 2.35 -0.46
CA ASP A 27 11.20 3.21 -0.61
C ASP A 27 12.49 2.40 -0.79
N GLU A 28 13.63 3.08 -0.95
CA GLU A 28 14.96 2.46 -1.13
C GLU A 28 15.36 1.48 -0.02
N LYS A 29 14.81 1.62 1.19
CA LYS A 29 15.04 0.71 2.32
C LYS A 29 14.11 -0.49 2.31
N GLY A 30 13.09 -0.49 1.45
CA GLY A 30 12.00 -1.45 1.45
C GLY A 30 10.89 -1.09 2.43
N ASP A 31 10.90 0.13 2.98
CA ASP A 31 9.84 0.59 3.87
C ASP A 31 8.63 1.04 3.06
N LEU A 32 7.44 0.78 3.58
CA LEU A 32 6.21 1.21 2.94
C LEU A 32 6.12 2.74 2.94
N SER A 33 6.00 3.34 1.76
CA SER A 33 6.08 4.80 1.60
C SER A 33 4.84 5.56 2.09
N GLN A 34 3.74 4.88 2.42
CA GLN A 34 2.46 5.47 2.83
C GLN A 34 1.82 4.67 3.96
N ASN A 35 0.98 5.32 4.78
CA ASN A 35 0.24 4.62 5.83
C ASN A 35 -0.86 3.72 5.20
N PRO A 36 -0.80 2.39 5.35
CA PRO A 36 -1.80 1.48 4.77
C PRO A 36 -3.04 1.35 5.66
N PHE A 37 -2.99 1.85 6.89
CA PHE A 37 -4.06 1.70 7.85
C PHE A 37 -5.20 2.66 7.54
N ARG A 38 -6.39 2.08 7.40
CA ARG A 38 -7.63 2.80 7.17
C ARG A 38 -8.45 2.76 8.45
N ALA A 39 -8.77 3.93 8.99
CA ALA A 39 -9.64 4.02 10.16
C ALA A 39 -11.11 3.90 9.74
N PHE A 40 -11.88 3.13 10.50
CA PHE A 40 -13.31 2.99 10.32
C PHE A 40 -14.03 3.23 11.64
N ARG A 41 -15.20 3.86 11.58
CA ARG A 41 -16.12 4.06 12.71
C ARG A 41 -17.35 3.19 12.52
N PHE A 42 -17.82 2.55 13.59
CA PHE A 42 -19.12 1.88 13.58
C PHE A 42 -20.23 2.91 13.75
N ASP A 43 -21.20 2.94 12.83
CA ASP A 43 -22.30 3.93 12.83
C ASP A 43 -23.59 3.44 13.52
N GLY A 44 -23.55 2.25 14.14
CA GLY A 44 -24.71 1.56 14.69
C GLY A 44 -25.26 0.45 13.79
N THR A 45 -24.84 0.42 12.52
CA THR A 45 -25.26 -0.60 11.54
C THR A 45 -24.10 -1.24 10.80
N ARG A 46 -23.05 -0.47 10.48
CA ARG A 46 -21.89 -0.91 9.70
C ARG A 46 -20.64 -0.09 10.03
N PHE A 47 -19.49 -0.57 9.57
CA PHE A 47 -18.25 0.20 9.59
C PHE A 47 -18.19 1.12 8.37
N VAL A 48 -18.01 2.42 8.62
CA VAL A 48 -17.82 3.45 7.59
C VAL A 48 -16.43 4.09 7.73
N PRO A 49 -15.77 4.51 6.63
CA PRO A 49 -14.48 5.19 6.72
C PRO A 49 -14.56 6.38 7.68
N LEU A 50 -13.58 6.50 8.58
CA LEU A 50 -13.39 7.70 9.37
C LEU A 50 -12.70 8.72 8.47
N GLU A 51 -13.36 9.83 8.16
CA GLU A 51 -12.78 10.85 7.30
C GLU A 51 -11.47 11.37 7.90
N ALA A 52 -10.38 11.29 7.13
CA ALA A 52 -9.13 11.93 7.47
C ALA A 52 -9.27 13.43 7.20
N LYS A 53 -8.88 14.26 8.17
CA LYS A 53 -8.81 15.72 8.01
C LYS A 53 -7.70 16.12 7.04
#